data_AF-A0A7Y0KV57-F1
#
_entry.id   AF-A0A7Y0KV57-F1
#
_cell.length_a   1.000
_cell.length_b   1.000
_cell.length_c   1.000
_cell.angle_alpha   90.00
_cell.angle_beta   90.00
_cell.angle_gamma   90.00
#
_symmetry.space_group_name_H-M   'P 1'
#
loop_
_entity.id
_entity.type
_entity.pdbx_description
1 polymer ?
#
loop_
_entity_poly.entity_id
_entity_poly.type
_entity_poly.pdbx_seq_one_letter_code
_entity_poly.pdbx_strand_id
1 'polypeptide(L)'
;MASLSDAELSNKKLAAGLLGIFLGALGIHKFVLGKNNPAMIMLVVSIAGGSITCGIAYAVMQVIGLIEGIIYLTQTPQEFEEIYLDGDKEWF
;
A
#
# COMPACT_ATOMS: atom_id res chain seq x y z
N MET A 1 10.65 16.77 11.41
CA MET A 1 10.54 15.98 10.16
C MET A 1 10.69 16.96 9.02
N ALA A 2 11.41 16.61 7.95
CA ALA A 2 11.40 17.42 6.75
C ALA A 2 10.00 17.25 6.11
N SER A 3 9.26 18.35 5.94
CA SER A 3 8.03 18.34 5.15
C SER A 3 8.39 18.03 3.71
N LEU A 4 7.68 17.09 3.09
CA LEU A 4 7.85 16.82 1.66
C LEU A 4 7.43 18.06 0.86
N SER A 5 8.11 18.32 -0.25
CA SER A 5 7.54 19.24 -1.25
C SER A 5 6.28 18.63 -1.89
N ASP A 6 5.40 19.47 -2.42
CA ASP A 6 4.17 19.02 -3.10
C ASP A 6 4.46 18.00 -4.22
N ALA A 7 5.58 18.17 -4.93
CA ALA A 7 6.01 17.27 -5.98
C ALA A 7 6.42 15.90 -5.43
N GLU A 8 7.17 15.85 -4.33
CA GLU A 8 7.58 14.59 -3.69
C GLU A 8 6.38 13.84 -3.10
N LEU A 9 5.45 14.57 -2.50
CA LEU A 9 4.21 14.01 -1.97
C LEU A 9 3.37 13.39 -3.09
N SER A 10 3.16 14.12 -4.18
CA SER A 10 2.45 13.63 -5.36
C SER A 10 3.10 12.38 -5.95
N ASN A 11 4.44 12.38 -6.09
CA ASN A 11 5.19 11.23 -6.59
C ASN A 11 5.08 10.02 -5.66
N LYS A 12 5.17 10.22 -4.34
CA LYS A 12 5.00 9.14 -3.36
C LYS A 12 3.60 8.56 -3.40
N LYS A 13 2.57 9.40 -3.52
CA LYS A 13 1.17 8.99 -3.70
C LYS A 13 0.99 8.15 -4.97
N LEU A 14 1.52 8.63 -6.10
CA LEU A 14 1.48 7.91 -7.37
C LEU A 14 2.19 6.57 -7.28
N ALA A 15 3.39 6.52 -6.68
CA ALA A 15 4.13 5.29 -6.48
C ALA A 15 3.34 4.30 -5.62
N ALA A 16 2.81 4.73 -4.47
CA ALA A 16 2.01 3.88 -3.60
C ALA A 16 0.75 3.35 -4.31
N GLY A 17 0.05 4.21 -5.05
CA GLY A 17 -1.15 3.84 -5.80
C GLY A 17 -0.88 2.80 -6.90
N LEU A 18 0.10 3.06 -7.77
CA LEU A 18 0.46 2.16 -8.86
C LEU A 18 1.00 0.82 -8.35
N LEU A 19 1.85 0.84 -7.32
CA LEU A 19 2.36 -0.39 -6.71
C LEU A 19 1.26 -1.19 -6.02
N GLY A 20 0.24 -0.53 -5.46
CA GLY A 20 -0.94 -1.21 -4.90
C GLY A 20 -1.74 -1.93 -5.98
N ILE A 21 -1.92 -1.30 -7.14
CA ILE A 21 -2.66 -1.91 -8.27
C ILE A 21 -1.90 -3.11 -8.85
N PHE A 22 -0.61 -2.94 -9.18
CA PHE A 22 0.13 -3.98 -9.91
C PHE A 22 0.77 -5.03 -9.02
N LEU A 23 1.21 -4.63 -7.81
CA LEU A 23 2.00 -5.46 -6.90
C LEU A 23 1.37 -5.50 -5.49
N GLY A 24 0.06 -5.28 -5.42
CA GLY A 24 -0.71 -5.19 -4.18
C GLY A 24 -0.61 -6.42 -3.30
N ALA A 25 -0.65 -7.63 -3.89
CA ALA A 25 -0.51 -8.87 -3.12
C ALA A 25 0.81 -8.93 -2.34
N LEU A 26 1.88 -8.34 -2.85
CA LEU A 26 3.19 -8.37 -2.19
C LEU A 26 3.31 -7.32 -1.07
N GLY A 27 2.35 -6.39 -0.96
CA GLY A 27 2.39 -5.30 0.02
C GLY A 27 3.42 -4.22 -0.26
N ILE A 28 3.93 -4.12 -1.50
CA ILE A 28 5.03 -3.19 -1.83
C ILE A 28 4.62 -1.73 -1.63
N HIS A 29 3.36 -1.39 -1.91
CA HIS A 29 2.83 -0.06 -1.66
C HIS A 29 2.91 0.37 -0.19
N LYS A 30 2.82 -0.57 0.77
CA LYS A 30 2.97 -0.28 2.21
C LYS A 30 4.41 0.07 2.57
N PHE A 31 5.41 -0.57 1.95
CA PHE A 31 6.83 -0.21 2.15
C PHE A 31 7.12 1.21 1.68
N VAL A 32 6.46 1.68 0.61
CA VAL A 32 6.58 3.07 0.13
C VAL A 32 6.08 4.07 1.16
N LEU A 33 5.07 3.70 1.95
CA LEU A 33 4.54 4.51 3.05
C LEU A 33 5.42 4.46 4.32
N GLY A 34 6.44 3.59 4.36
CA GLY A 34 7.24 3.33 5.57
C GLY A 34 6.57 2.36 6.55
N LYS A 35 5.46 1.71 6.17
CA LYS A 35 4.66 0.84 7.03
C LYS A 35 5.12 -0.61 6.94
N ASN A 36 6.26 -0.89 7.57
CA ASN A 36 6.94 -2.19 7.45
C ASN A 36 6.14 -3.37 8.02
N ASN A 37 5.43 -3.19 9.13
CA ASN A 37 4.64 -4.25 9.75
C ASN A 37 3.52 -4.76 8.82
N PRO A 38 2.58 -3.93 8.35
CA PRO A 38 1.53 -4.40 7.44
C PRO A 38 2.10 -4.89 6.11
N ALA A 39 3.17 -4.28 5.60
CA ALA A 39 3.85 -4.76 4.39
C ALA A 39 4.38 -6.19 4.53
N MET A 40 5.03 -6.50 5.66
CA MET A 40 5.52 -7.85 5.96
C MET A 40 4.37 -8.84 6.17
N ILE A 41 3.27 -8.43 6.79
CA ILE A 41 2.08 -9.27 6.94
C ILE A 41 1.53 -9.66 5.56
N MET A 42 1.36 -8.69 4.64
CA MET A 42 0.91 -8.99 3.27
C MET A 42 1.86 -9.97 2.57
N LEU A 43 3.17 -9.72 2.66
CA LEU A 43 4.17 -10.57 2.01
C LEU A 43 4.12 -12.02 2.52
N VAL A 44 4.08 -12.20 3.84
CA VAL A 44 4.04 -13.54 4.46
C VAL A 44 2.71 -14.24 4.15
N VAL A 45 1.57 -13.56 4.24
CA VAL A 45 0.28 -14.16 3.93
C VAL A 45 0.18 -14.54 2.45
N SER A 46 0.66 -13.67 1.55
CA SER A 46 0.66 -13.94 0.12
C SER A 46 1.57 -15.10 -0.28
N ILE A 47 2.76 -15.22 0.31
CA ILE A 47 3.71 -16.29 -0.02
C ILE A 47 3.36 -17.57 0.75
N ALA A 48 3.40 -17.54 2.08
CA ALA A 48 3.19 -18.73 2.91
C ALA A 48 1.72 -19.16 2.87
N GLY A 49 0.79 -18.23 3.11
CA GLY A 49 -0.64 -18.52 3.00
C GLY A 49 -1.05 -18.88 1.57
N GLY A 50 -0.51 -18.20 0.56
CA GLY A 50 -0.74 -18.52 -0.86
C GLY A 50 -0.30 -19.95 -1.20
N SER A 51 0.87 -20.38 -0.73
CA SER A 51 1.37 -21.74 -0.96
C SER A 51 0.48 -22.83 -0.35
N ILE A 52 -0.08 -22.59 0.84
CA ILE A 52 -0.95 -23.55 1.54
C ILE A 52 -2.35 -23.58 0.94
N THR A 53 -2.85 -22.42 0.46
CA THR A 53 -4.21 -22.23 -0.06
C THR A 53 -4.31 -22.34 -1.58
N CYS A 54 -3.29 -22.87 -2.27
CA CYS A 54 -3.23 -22.94 -3.73
C CYS A 54 -3.48 -21.58 -4.42
N GLY A 55 -2.94 -20.49 -3.86
CA GLY A 55 -3.01 -19.14 -4.43
C GLY A 55 -4.20 -18.30 -3.99
N ILE A 56 -5.15 -18.83 -3.21
CA ILE A 56 -6.33 -18.07 -2.77
C ILE A 56 -5.94 -16.89 -1.88
N ALA A 57 -5.05 -17.09 -0.90
CA ALA A 57 -4.61 -16.00 -0.02
C ALA A 57 -3.89 -14.88 -0.80
N TYR A 58 -3.12 -15.25 -1.83
CA TYR A 58 -2.50 -14.28 -2.74
C TYR A 58 -3.54 -13.46 -3.49
N ALA A 59 -4.59 -14.11 -4.02
CA ALA A 59 -5.67 -13.43 -4.72
C ALA A 59 -6.43 -12.46 -3.80
N VAL A 60 -6.69 -12.84 -2.55
CA VAL A 60 -7.32 -11.95 -1.56
C VAL A 60 -6.43 -10.74 -1.26
N MET A 61 -5.14 -10.95 -1.03
CA MET A 61 -4.19 -9.85 -0.81
C MET A 61 -4.06 -8.94 -2.03
N GLN A 62 -4.15 -9.48 -3.25
CA GLN A 62 -4.18 -8.68 -4.47
C GLN A 62 -5.41 -7.77 -4.53
N VAL A 63 -6.58 -8.26 -4.13
CA VAL A 63 -7.82 -7.46 -4.10
C VAL A 63 -7.69 -6.34 -3.07
N ILE A 64 -7.14 -6.62 -1.88
CA ILE A 64 -6.88 -5.61 -0.86
C ILE A 64 -5.95 -4.52 -1.43
N GLY A 65 -4.81 -4.90 -1.99
CA GLY A 65 -3.86 -3.94 -2.56
C GLY A 65 -4.43 -3.16 -3.75
N LEU A 66 -5.29 -3.76 -4.58
CA LEU A 66 -5.98 -3.07 -5.67
C LEU A 66 -6.90 -1.96 -5.13
N ILE A 67 -7.70 -2.26 -4.10
CA ILE A 67 -8.61 -1.28 -3.49
C ILE A 67 -7.80 -0.15 -2.88
N GLU A 68 -6.75 -0.45 -2.12
CA GLU A 68 -5.88 0.57 -1.54
C GLU A 68 -5.18 1.42 -2.61
N GLY A 69 -4.71 0.78 -3.68
CA GLY A 69 -4.12 1.47 -4.82
C GLY A 69 -5.07 2.48 -5.45
N ILE A 70 -6.34 2.10 -5.65
CA ILE A 70 -7.39 3.01 -6.14
C ILE A 70 -7.59 4.16 -5.14
N ILE A 71 -7.76 3.85 -3.85
CA ILE A 71 -7.96 4.86 -2.80
C ILE A 71 -6.82 5.88 -2.80
N TYR A 72 -5.56 5.44 -2.92
CA TYR A 72 -4.38 6.32 -2.97
C TYR A 72 -4.39 7.23 -4.19
N LEU A 73 -4.84 6.73 -5.34
CA LEU A 73 -4.89 7.53 -6.57
C LEU A 73 -6.05 8.54 -6.57
N THR A 74 -7.17 8.22 -5.92
CA THR A 74 -8.39 9.04 -5.96
C THR A 74 -8.44 10.17 -4.93
N GLN A 75 -7.65 10.10 -3.87
CA GLN A 75 -7.57 11.16 -2.86
C GLN A 75 -6.63 12.30 -3.27
N THR A 76 -6.78 13.48 -2.68
CA THR A 76 -5.84 14.60 -2.89
C THR A 76 -4.48 14.31 -2.23
N PRO A 77 -3.38 14.94 -2.68
CA PRO A 77 -2.08 14.77 -2.04
C PRO A 77 -2.10 15.10 -0.53
N GLN A 78 -2.82 16.14 -0.13
CA GLN A 78 -2.92 16.59 1.26
C GLN A 78 -3.67 15.57 2.13
N GLU A 79 -4.80 15.06 1.65
CA GLU A 79 -5.52 13.97 2.35
C GLU A 79 -4.65 12.72 2.49
N PHE A 80 -3.85 12.40 1.47
CA PHE A 80 -2.94 11.26 1.52
C PHE A 80 -1.84 11.43 2.57
N GLU A 81 -1.25 12.61 2.67
CA GLU A 81 -0.26 12.94 3.70
C GLU A 81 -0.88 12.81 5.09
N GLU A 82 -1.99 13.51 5.32
CA GLU A 82 -2.66 13.55 6.63
C GLU A 82 -3.06 12.15 7.10
N ILE A 83 -3.61 11.32 6.21
CA ILE A 83 -4.14 10.01 6.59
C ILE A 83 -3.03 8.96 6.70
N TYR A 84 -2.12 8.91 5.72
CA TYR A 84 -1.20 7.77 5.59
C TYR A 84 0.24 8.05 5.99
N LEU A 85 0.67 9.31 6.03
CA LEU A 85 2.03 9.67 6.46
C LEU A 85 2.01 10.19 7.90
N ASP A 86 1.07 11.09 8.22
CA ASP A 86 0.96 11.69 9.56
C ASP A 86 0.05 10.87 10.48
N GLY A 87 -1.11 10.43 9.99
CA GLY A 87 -2.10 9.67 10.74
C GLY A 87 -1.81 8.17 10.87
N ASP A 88 -0.70 7.71 10.28
CA ASP A 88 -0.21 6.32 10.32
C ASP A 88 -1.25 5.23 10.01
N LYS A 89 -2.25 5.52 9.17
CA LYS A 89 -3.34 4.58 8.87
C LYS A 89 -2.85 3.32 8.15
N GLU A 90 -2.83 2.18 8.84
CA GLU A 90 -2.20 0.97 8.33
C GLU A 90 -2.97 0.28 7.20
N TRP A 91 -4.30 0.34 7.17
CA TRP A 91 -5.17 -0.33 6.19
C TRP A 91 -6.38 0.53 5.87
N PHE A 92 -6.82 0.48 4.60
CA PHE A 92 -8.02 1.15 4.05
C PHE A 92 -8.34 2.50 4.68
#